data_AF-A0A833D378-F1
#
_entry.id   AF-A0A833D378-F1
#
_cell.length_a   1.000
_cell.length_b   1.000
_cell.length_c   1.000
_cell.angle_alpha   90.00
_cell.angle_beta   90.00
_cell.angle_gamma   90.00
#
_symmetry.space_group_name_H-M   'P 1'
#
loop_
_entity.id
_entity.type
_entity.pdbx_description
1 polymer ?
#
loop_
_entity_poly.entity_id
_entity_poly.type
_entity_poly.pdbx_seq_one_letter_code
_entity_poly.pdbx_strand_id
1 'polypeptide(L)'
;DGVPGTAAPIVLNFMDVVGSLTGALLPTKKVRETIEGIDVTLIDVAMPMMLLRAKDVGITGYEDRKTFDANKALFQRLEPIRREAGRRMGLGDVSDKVVPKVGLLSPARDGGTITSRYLTPHALHMAHAVTGAVCIASACAVEGSIAAEIAVPDAANPRTVWIEHPSGKVDVRLEVKGKGLSMDVVAGTLRTARPIMRGEVLVPARALTV
;
A
#
# COMPACT_ATOMS: atom_id res chain seq x y z
N ASP A 1 -7.30 7.01 13.69
CA ASP A 1 -8.71 6.53 13.76
C ASP A 1 -8.79 5.10 14.27
N GLY A 2 -9.97 4.67 14.74
CA GLY A 2 -10.22 3.30 15.23
C GLY A 2 -10.01 3.07 16.73
N VAL A 3 -9.60 4.09 17.50
CA VAL A 3 -9.42 4.03 18.96
C VAL A 3 -10.12 5.25 19.60
N PRO A 4 -11.04 5.07 20.57
CA PRO A 4 -11.70 6.20 21.24
C PRO A 4 -10.73 7.08 22.05
N GLY A 5 -10.98 8.39 22.07
CA GLY A 5 -10.20 9.37 22.86
C GLY A 5 -8.89 9.81 22.20
N THR A 6 -7.98 10.36 23.00
CA THR A 6 -6.64 10.81 22.57
C THR A 6 -5.56 10.19 23.46
N ALA A 7 -4.33 10.10 22.96
CA ALA A 7 -3.18 9.57 23.69
C ALA A 7 -1.87 10.21 23.19
N ALA A 8 -0.77 9.97 23.90
CA ALA A 8 0.55 10.46 23.52
C ALA A 8 0.98 9.90 22.14
N PRO A 9 1.49 10.74 21.23
CA PRO A 9 1.89 10.30 19.91
C PRO A 9 3.19 9.49 19.97
N ILE A 10 3.23 8.41 19.19
CA ILE A 10 4.41 7.57 18.95
C ILE A 10 4.68 7.62 17.45
N VAL A 11 5.79 8.22 17.06
CA VAL A 11 6.22 8.25 15.66
C VAL A 11 7.02 6.98 15.38
N LEU A 12 6.50 6.13 14.51
CA LEU A 12 7.19 4.93 14.04
C LEU A 12 7.78 5.22 12.66
N ASN A 13 9.10 5.36 12.58
CA ASN A 13 9.82 5.53 11.32
C ASN A 13 10.29 4.17 10.80
N PHE A 14 9.95 3.88 9.56
CA PHE A 14 10.47 2.79 8.77
C PHE A 14 11.64 3.32 7.94
N MET A 15 12.84 2.81 8.21
CA MET A 15 14.08 3.09 7.49
C MET A 15 14.46 1.88 6.64
N ASP A 16 15.29 2.09 5.62
CA ASP A 16 15.79 1.03 4.73
C ASP A 16 14.66 0.17 4.11
N VAL A 17 13.56 0.84 3.75
CA VAL A 17 12.35 0.18 3.24
C VAL A 17 12.33 -0.01 1.73
N VAL A 18 13.23 0.66 1.00
CA VAL A 18 13.30 0.57 -0.46
C VAL A 18 13.77 -0.82 -0.88
N GLY A 19 13.07 -1.45 -1.82
CA GLY A 19 13.46 -2.74 -2.35
C GLY A 19 13.30 -3.90 -1.37
N SER A 20 12.28 -3.85 -0.50
CA SER A 20 12.08 -4.81 0.60
C SER A 20 12.12 -6.29 0.20
N LEU A 21 11.70 -6.64 -1.01
CA LEU A 21 11.75 -8.01 -1.56
C LEU A 21 12.47 -8.10 -2.91
N THR A 22 12.66 -6.98 -3.60
CA THR A 22 13.20 -6.93 -4.97
C THR A 22 14.56 -6.26 -5.06
N GLY A 23 15.03 -5.62 -3.98
CA GLY A 23 16.31 -4.92 -3.90
C GLY A 23 16.35 -3.55 -4.59
N ALA A 24 15.24 -3.05 -5.15
CA ALA A 24 15.19 -1.74 -5.80
C ALA A 24 13.83 -1.06 -5.64
N LEU A 25 13.82 0.29 -5.70
CA LEU A 25 12.61 1.10 -5.69
C LEU A 25 11.65 0.72 -6.81
N LEU A 26 12.15 0.72 -8.05
CA LEU A 26 11.42 0.34 -9.26
C LEU A 26 12.11 -0.89 -9.85
N PRO A 27 11.63 -2.10 -9.55
CA PRO A 27 12.34 -3.35 -9.88
C PRO A 27 12.58 -3.53 -11.39
N THR A 28 11.67 -2.99 -12.21
CA THR A 28 11.76 -3.03 -13.68
C THR A 28 12.55 -1.87 -14.28
N LYS A 29 13.06 -0.96 -13.43
CA LYS A 29 13.73 0.31 -13.81
C LYS A 29 12.83 1.27 -14.60
N LYS A 30 11.52 1.01 -14.63
CA LYS A 30 10.51 1.84 -15.29
C LYS A 30 9.58 2.44 -14.25
N VAL A 31 9.32 3.74 -14.37
CA VAL A 31 8.32 4.42 -13.54
C VAL A 31 6.90 3.95 -13.90
N ARG A 32 6.68 3.70 -15.19
CA ARG A 32 5.41 3.26 -15.76
C ARG A 32 5.67 2.23 -16.84
N GLU A 33 4.81 1.23 -16.91
CA GLU A 33 4.80 0.26 -17.99
C GLU A 33 3.39 -0.27 -18.22
N THR A 34 3.18 -0.96 -19.35
CA THR A 34 1.87 -1.51 -19.70
C THR A 34 1.89 -3.04 -19.59
N ILE A 35 0.84 -3.60 -18.99
CA ILE A 35 0.58 -5.04 -18.87
C ILE A 35 -0.85 -5.27 -19.33
N GLU A 36 -1.08 -6.12 -20.34
CA GLU A 36 -2.42 -6.42 -20.88
C GLU A 36 -3.23 -5.15 -21.23
N GLY A 37 -2.57 -4.13 -21.79
CA GLY A 37 -3.19 -2.85 -22.15
C GLY A 37 -3.46 -1.90 -20.97
N ILE A 38 -3.05 -2.25 -19.75
CA ILE A 38 -3.22 -1.43 -18.54
C ILE A 38 -1.88 -0.84 -18.12
N ASP A 39 -1.85 0.47 -17.96
CA ASP A 39 -0.70 1.18 -17.40
C ASP A 39 -0.59 0.90 -15.90
N VAL A 40 0.61 0.52 -15.48
CA VAL A 40 0.95 0.20 -14.10
C VAL A 40 2.26 0.86 -13.69
N THR A 41 2.40 1.13 -12.40
CA THR A 41 3.70 1.36 -11.74
C THR A 41 4.01 0.14 -10.89
N LEU A 42 5.18 -0.45 -11.10
CA LEU A 42 5.70 -1.55 -10.28
C LEU A 42 6.77 -0.99 -9.35
N ILE A 43 6.46 -0.98 -8.05
CA ILE A 43 7.27 -0.31 -7.03
C ILE A 43 7.42 -1.22 -5.80
N ASP A 44 8.55 -1.15 -5.13
CA ASP A 44 8.80 -1.87 -3.88
C ASP A 44 9.39 -0.93 -2.82
N VAL A 45 8.52 -0.47 -1.92
CA VAL A 45 8.91 0.22 -0.69
C VAL A 45 8.09 -0.34 0.46
N ALA A 46 8.73 -1.05 1.39
CA ALA A 46 8.14 -1.87 2.46
C ALA A 46 7.22 -3.01 2.00
N MET A 47 6.68 -2.96 0.78
CA MET A 47 5.84 -3.96 0.15
C MET A 47 5.94 -3.81 -1.38
N PRO A 48 6.23 -4.87 -2.14
CA PRO A 48 6.12 -4.83 -3.59
C PRO A 48 4.66 -4.70 -4.02
N MET A 49 4.38 -3.69 -4.85
CA MET A 49 3.05 -3.35 -5.31
C MET A 49 2.98 -3.12 -6.82
N MET A 50 1.88 -3.58 -7.41
CA MET A 50 1.38 -3.14 -8.71
C MET A 50 0.32 -2.07 -8.49
N LEU A 51 0.61 -0.85 -8.92
CA LEU A 51 -0.28 0.30 -8.80
C LEU A 51 -0.89 0.63 -10.17
N LEU A 52 -2.19 0.82 -10.23
CA LEU A 52 -2.92 1.13 -11.47
C LEU A 52 -4.13 2.02 -11.18
N ARG A 53 -4.69 2.65 -12.20
CA ARG A 53 -5.89 3.47 -12.03
C ARG A 53 -7.11 2.57 -11.89
N ALA A 54 -7.98 2.88 -10.94
CA ALA A 54 -9.26 2.23 -10.77
C ALA A 54 -10.11 2.25 -12.06
N LYS A 55 -10.14 3.39 -12.75
CA LYS A 55 -10.90 3.57 -13.99
C LYS A 55 -10.44 2.67 -15.14
N ASP A 56 -9.16 2.31 -15.21
CA ASP A 56 -8.59 1.52 -16.32
C ASP A 56 -9.10 0.06 -16.26
N VAL A 57 -9.57 -0.38 -15.08
CA VAL A 57 -10.21 -1.69 -14.87
C VAL A 57 -11.73 -1.61 -14.69
N GLY A 58 -12.33 -0.46 -15.00
CA GLY A 58 -13.78 -0.29 -15.08
C GLY A 58 -14.47 -0.09 -13.72
N ILE A 59 -13.73 0.34 -12.70
CA ILE A 59 -14.31 0.72 -11.40
C ILE A 59 -14.02 2.19 -11.09
N THR A 60 -14.77 2.73 -10.14
CA THR A 60 -14.63 4.12 -9.71
C THR A 60 -13.44 4.30 -8.76
N GLY A 61 -13.11 3.29 -7.95
CA GLY A 61 -12.11 3.35 -6.88
C GLY A 61 -12.72 3.67 -5.51
N TYR A 62 -14.03 3.87 -5.44
CA TYR A 62 -14.77 4.26 -4.23
C TYR A 62 -15.77 3.21 -3.77
N GLU A 63 -15.80 2.04 -4.40
CA GLU A 63 -16.69 0.94 -4.05
C GLU A 63 -16.51 0.53 -2.58
N ASP A 64 -17.60 0.19 -1.92
CA ASP A 64 -17.54 -0.50 -0.63
C ASP A 64 -17.05 -1.95 -0.81
N ARG A 65 -16.68 -2.60 0.29
CA ARG A 65 -16.16 -3.98 0.25
C ARG A 65 -17.15 -5.00 -0.27
N LYS A 66 -18.44 -4.90 0.08
CA LYS A 66 -19.43 -5.87 -0.36
C LYS A 66 -19.57 -5.81 -1.89
N THR A 67 -19.67 -4.61 -2.44
CA THR A 67 -19.74 -4.35 -3.89
C THR A 67 -18.46 -4.80 -4.59
N PHE A 68 -17.30 -4.49 -4.01
CA PHE A 68 -16.00 -4.84 -4.56
C PHE A 68 -15.75 -6.36 -4.57
N ASP A 69 -15.91 -7.02 -3.42
CA ASP A 69 -15.65 -8.47 -3.26
C ASP A 69 -16.64 -9.32 -4.08
N ALA A 70 -17.84 -8.80 -4.40
CA ALA A 70 -18.79 -9.47 -5.29
C ALA A 70 -18.39 -9.43 -6.78
N ASN A 71 -17.46 -8.55 -7.17
CA ASN A 71 -17.07 -8.37 -8.57
C ASN A 71 -16.03 -9.40 -9.02
N LYS A 72 -16.47 -10.65 -9.21
CA LYS A 72 -15.61 -11.76 -9.65
C LYS A 72 -14.88 -11.49 -10.98
N ALA A 73 -15.51 -10.76 -11.90
CA ALA A 73 -14.93 -10.42 -13.19
C ALA A 73 -13.70 -9.51 -13.03
N LEU A 74 -13.73 -8.56 -12.09
CA LEU A 74 -12.57 -7.73 -11.77
C LEU A 74 -11.39 -8.56 -11.28
N PHE A 75 -11.61 -9.48 -10.33
CA PHE A 75 -10.54 -10.35 -9.83
C PHE A 75 -9.95 -11.25 -10.93
N GLN A 76 -10.80 -11.82 -11.78
CA GLN A 76 -10.37 -12.62 -12.94
C GLN A 76 -9.52 -11.80 -13.93
N ARG A 77 -9.84 -10.52 -14.11
CA ARG A 77 -9.08 -9.60 -14.96
C ARG A 77 -7.75 -9.16 -14.31
N LEU A 78 -7.73 -8.93 -13.01
CA LEU A 78 -6.53 -8.45 -12.29
C LEU A 78 -5.48 -9.54 -12.09
N GLU A 79 -5.87 -10.79 -11.89
CA GLU A 79 -4.94 -11.86 -11.53
C GLU A 79 -3.85 -12.13 -12.59
N PRO A 80 -4.16 -12.25 -13.90
CA PRO A 80 -3.14 -12.39 -14.94
C PRO A 80 -2.17 -11.21 -14.96
N ILE A 81 -2.67 -9.98 -14.77
CA ILE A 81 -1.87 -8.75 -14.73
C ILE A 81 -0.94 -8.77 -13.51
N ARG A 82 -1.45 -9.16 -12.34
CA ARG A 82 -0.67 -9.31 -11.10
C ARG A 82 0.44 -10.35 -11.25
N ARG A 83 0.15 -11.48 -11.90
CA ARG A 83 1.14 -12.54 -12.15
C ARG A 83 2.26 -12.06 -13.07
N GLU A 84 1.92 -11.38 -14.15
CA GLU A 84 2.90 -10.78 -15.05
C GLU A 84 3.72 -9.68 -14.36
N ALA A 85 3.10 -8.85 -13.53
CA ALA A 85 3.81 -7.89 -12.68
C ALA A 85 4.81 -8.57 -11.75
N GLY A 86 4.40 -9.65 -11.07
CA GLY A 86 5.27 -10.46 -10.22
C GLY A 86 6.48 -11.01 -10.98
N ARG A 87 6.26 -11.54 -12.18
CA ARG A 87 7.33 -12.03 -13.06
C ARG A 87 8.30 -10.91 -13.43
N ARG A 88 7.79 -9.74 -13.86
CA ARG A 88 8.63 -8.58 -14.24
C ARG A 88 9.41 -8.00 -13.05
N MET A 89 8.84 -8.04 -11.85
CA MET A 89 9.51 -7.61 -10.61
C MET A 89 10.57 -8.59 -10.10
N GLY A 90 10.74 -9.76 -10.74
CA GLY A 90 11.68 -10.79 -10.30
C GLY A 90 11.18 -11.63 -9.12
N LEU A 91 9.88 -11.61 -8.81
CA LEU A 91 9.28 -12.36 -7.70
C LEU A 91 8.98 -13.84 -8.03
N GLY A 92 9.24 -14.25 -9.28
CA GLY A 92 8.97 -15.60 -9.80
C GLY A 92 7.49 -15.85 -10.06
N ASP A 93 7.06 -17.12 -9.95
CA ASP A 93 5.64 -17.45 -9.95
C ASP A 93 5.00 -17.00 -8.63
N VAL A 94 3.95 -16.20 -8.76
CA VAL A 94 3.24 -15.57 -7.63
C VAL A 94 1.81 -16.09 -7.46
N SER A 95 1.43 -17.17 -8.15
CA SER A 95 0.08 -17.75 -8.09
C SER A 95 -0.40 -17.99 -6.66
N ASP A 96 0.46 -18.63 -5.86
CA ASP A 96 0.17 -18.96 -4.45
C ASP A 96 0.84 -17.99 -3.47
N LYS A 97 1.30 -16.83 -3.97
CA LYS A 97 1.97 -15.81 -3.17
C LYS A 97 1.07 -14.61 -2.95
N VAL A 98 1.23 -14.01 -1.77
CA VAL A 98 0.48 -12.81 -1.39
C VAL A 98 1.06 -11.51 -1.96
N VAL A 99 2.10 -11.58 -2.79
CA VAL A 99 2.82 -10.46 -3.42
C VAL A 99 2.90 -10.65 -4.95
N PRO A 100 3.05 -9.58 -5.75
CA PRO A 100 2.91 -8.19 -5.34
C PRO A 100 1.45 -7.89 -4.94
N LYS A 101 1.27 -6.89 -4.08
CA LYS A 101 -0.07 -6.39 -3.74
C LYS A 101 -0.60 -5.53 -4.87
N VAL A 102 -1.93 -5.42 -4.98
CA VAL A 102 -2.57 -4.60 -6.00
C VAL A 102 -3.15 -3.36 -5.33
N GLY A 103 -2.78 -2.18 -5.80
CA GLY A 103 -3.34 -0.90 -5.38
C GLY A 103 -4.10 -0.24 -6.53
N LEU A 104 -5.42 -0.17 -6.41
CA LEU A 104 -6.29 0.50 -7.38
C LEU A 104 -6.50 1.93 -6.90
N LEU A 105 -5.99 2.89 -7.67
CA LEU A 105 -5.88 4.28 -7.25
C LEU A 105 -6.93 5.16 -7.94
N SER A 106 -7.46 6.12 -7.18
CA SER A 106 -8.37 7.15 -7.65
C SER A 106 -8.14 8.48 -6.92
N PRO A 107 -8.58 9.63 -7.47
CA PRO A 107 -8.46 10.92 -6.79
C PRO A 107 -9.08 10.90 -5.40
N ALA A 108 -8.50 11.62 -4.45
CA ALA A 108 -9.09 11.78 -3.12
C ALA A 108 -10.45 12.52 -3.18
N ARG A 109 -11.38 12.18 -2.27
CA ARG A 109 -12.70 12.83 -2.15
C ARG A 109 -12.98 13.42 -0.78
N ASP A 110 -12.30 12.97 0.26
CA ASP A 110 -12.56 13.28 1.66
C ASP A 110 -11.37 14.03 2.31
N GLY A 111 -10.76 14.91 1.51
CA GLY A 111 -9.64 15.76 1.92
C GLY A 111 -8.32 15.00 2.12
N GLY A 112 -8.20 13.79 1.58
CA GLY A 112 -6.94 13.06 1.49
C GLY A 112 -6.05 13.52 0.34
N THR A 113 -4.91 12.85 0.20
CA THR A 113 -3.97 13.03 -0.91
C THR A 113 -4.34 12.13 -2.09
N ILE A 114 -4.73 10.88 -1.82
CA ILE A 114 -5.10 9.88 -2.83
C ILE A 114 -6.07 8.86 -2.22
N THR A 115 -6.95 8.25 -3.01
CA THR A 115 -7.74 7.10 -2.60
C THR A 115 -7.12 5.80 -3.11
N SER A 116 -7.10 4.77 -2.27
CA SER A 116 -6.61 3.44 -2.61
C SER A 116 -7.61 2.36 -2.23
N ARG A 117 -7.82 1.40 -3.15
CA ARG A 117 -8.39 0.09 -2.85
C ARG A 117 -7.25 -0.93 -2.86
N TYR A 118 -6.80 -1.30 -1.67
CA TYR A 118 -5.67 -2.21 -1.44
C TYR A 118 -6.15 -3.65 -1.35
N LEU A 119 -5.62 -4.52 -2.21
CA LEU A 119 -5.99 -5.94 -2.23
C LEU A 119 -5.00 -6.79 -1.46
N THR A 120 -5.54 -7.60 -0.54
CA THR A 120 -4.88 -8.81 -0.05
C THR A 120 -5.31 -9.94 -0.99
N PRO A 121 -4.46 -10.37 -1.94
CA PRO A 121 -4.72 -10.55 -3.38
C PRO A 121 -6.10 -10.99 -3.86
N HIS A 122 -6.84 -11.72 -3.04
CA HIS A 122 -8.17 -12.27 -3.33
C HIS A 122 -9.33 -11.53 -2.65
N ALA A 123 -9.06 -10.45 -1.90
CA ALA A 123 -10.09 -9.66 -1.21
C ALA A 123 -9.66 -8.21 -1.01
N LEU A 124 -10.65 -7.31 -0.91
CA LEU A 124 -10.43 -5.92 -0.53
C LEU A 124 -10.14 -5.80 0.97
N HIS A 125 -9.07 -5.08 1.31
CA HIS A 125 -8.78 -4.70 2.68
C HIS A 125 -9.67 -3.53 3.12
N MET A 126 -10.35 -3.65 4.28
CA MET A 126 -11.30 -2.63 4.77
C MET A 126 -10.64 -1.30 5.17
N ALA A 127 -9.44 -1.40 5.77
CA ALA A 127 -8.61 -0.24 6.09
C ALA A 127 -7.46 -0.17 5.07
N HIS A 128 -6.21 -0.08 5.52
CA HIS A 128 -5.04 -0.21 4.64
C HIS A 128 -3.88 -0.85 5.42
N ALA A 129 -3.11 -1.74 4.79
CA ALA A 129 -1.88 -2.22 5.40
C ALA A 129 -0.86 -1.07 5.47
N VAL A 130 -0.16 -0.91 6.62
CA VAL A 130 0.82 0.18 6.80
C VAL A 130 1.93 0.12 5.75
N THR A 131 2.46 -1.08 5.46
CA THR A 131 3.50 -1.25 4.44
C THR A 131 3.02 -0.87 3.04
N GLY A 132 1.78 -1.21 2.68
CA GLY A 132 1.17 -0.76 1.44
C GLY A 132 0.96 0.76 1.41
N ALA A 133 0.60 1.37 2.54
CA ALA A 133 0.40 2.81 2.63
C ALA A 133 1.73 3.54 2.41
N VAL A 134 2.81 3.06 3.04
CA VAL A 134 4.18 3.55 2.80
C VAL A 134 4.56 3.44 1.33
N CYS A 135 4.24 2.31 0.68
CA CYS A 135 4.53 2.10 -0.74
C CYS A 135 3.79 3.09 -1.64
N ILE A 136 2.48 3.28 -1.44
CA ILE A 136 1.69 4.25 -2.21
C ILE A 136 2.15 5.68 -1.96
N ALA A 137 2.40 6.06 -0.70
CA ALA A 137 2.92 7.38 -0.37
C ALA A 137 4.26 7.66 -1.07
N SER A 138 5.15 6.67 -1.09
CA SER A 138 6.41 6.72 -1.83
C SER A 138 6.17 6.89 -3.33
N ALA A 139 5.22 6.14 -3.90
CA ALA A 139 4.87 6.26 -5.31
C ALA A 139 4.35 7.66 -5.67
N CYS A 140 3.62 8.34 -4.77
CA CYS A 140 3.20 9.74 -4.98
C CYS A 140 4.40 10.70 -5.12
N ALA A 141 5.58 10.34 -4.63
CA ALA A 141 6.81 11.11 -4.78
C ALA A 141 7.58 10.80 -6.08
N VAL A 142 7.26 9.70 -6.76
CA VAL A 142 7.93 9.28 -8.00
C VAL A 142 7.25 9.97 -9.18
N GLU A 143 7.89 11.01 -9.70
CA GLU A 143 7.42 11.75 -10.88
C GLU A 143 7.13 10.80 -12.06
N GLY A 144 5.93 10.91 -12.65
CA GLY A 144 5.46 10.08 -13.75
C GLY A 144 4.76 8.77 -13.34
N SER A 145 4.79 8.40 -12.05
CA SER A 145 4.09 7.22 -11.55
C SER A 145 2.57 7.38 -11.66
N ILE A 146 1.84 6.27 -11.63
CA ILE A 146 0.37 6.31 -11.58
C ILE A 146 -0.11 7.07 -10.33
N ALA A 147 0.55 6.89 -9.19
CA ALA A 147 0.18 7.56 -7.95
C ALA A 147 0.43 9.08 -8.01
N ALA A 148 1.58 9.50 -8.56
CA ALA A 148 1.93 10.92 -8.70
C ALA A 148 0.98 11.67 -9.66
N GLU A 149 0.43 11.00 -10.68
CA GLU A 149 -0.57 11.58 -11.59
C GLU A 149 -1.91 11.85 -10.89
N ILE A 150 -2.28 11.01 -9.92
CA ILE A 150 -3.61 11.04 -9.28
C ILE A 150 -3.59 11.86 -7.99
N ALA A 151 -2.46 11.85 -7.28
CA ALA A 151 -2.33 12.47 -5.97
C ALA A 151 -2.52 13.99 -6.03
N VAL A 152 -3.13 14.55 -4.98
CA VAL A 152 -3.11 15.99 -4.74
C VAL A 152 -1.64 16.41 -4.54
N PRO A 153 -1.10 17.34 -5.36
CA PRO A 153 0.31 17.71 -5.28
C PRO A 153 0.68 18.36 -3.95
N ASP A 154 1.81 17.93 -3.37
CA ASP A 154 2.43 18.57 -2.22
C ASP A 154 3.96 18.54 -2.37
N ALA A 155 4.56 19.72 -2.47
CA ALA A 155 6.00 19.88 -2.65
C ALA A 155 6.80 19.84 -1.33
N ALA A 156 6.14 19.78 -0.17
CA ALA A 156 6.82 19.74 1.12
C ALA A 156 7.65 18.46 1.29
N ASN A 157 8.74 18.60 2.05
CA ASN A 157 9.62 17.51 2.44
C ASN A 157 10.24 17.82 3.82
N PRO A 158 9.86 17.12 4.90
CA PRO A 158 8.87 16.03 4.92
C PRO A 158 7.44 16.52 4.66
N ARG A 159 6.57 15.64 4.18
CA ARG A 159 5.13 15.87 3.98
C ARG A 159 4.29 14.75 4.58
N THR A 160 2.99 14.99 4.74
CA THR A 160 2.05 13.94 5.16
C THR A 160 1.18 13.53 3.97
N VAL A 161 1.28 12.27 3.55
CA VAL A 161 0.40 11.69 2.55
C VAL A 161 -0.77 11.02 3.25
N TRP A 162 -1.98 11.48 2.94
CA TRP A 162 -3.22 10.91 3.45
C TRP A 162 -3.82 9.97 2.41
N ILE A 163 -3.89 8.68 2.72
CA ILE A 163 -4.42 7.67 1.81
C ILE A 163 -5.82 7.27 2.29
N GLU A 164 -6.83 7.64 1.51
CA GLU A 164 -8.21 7.25 1.75
C GLU A 164 -8.41 5.77 1.41
N HIS A 165 -9.17 5.08 2.25
CA HIS A 165 -9.48 3.66 2.14
C HIS A 165 -10.93 3.44 2.60
N PRO A 166 -11.53 2.24 2.43
CA PRO A 166 -12.97 2.05 2.66
C PRO A 166 -13.49 2.51 4.04
N SER A 167 -12.67 2.37 5.09
CA SER A 167 -13.05 2.76 6.45
C SER A 167 -12.52 4.12 6.94
N GLY A 168 -12.04 5.01 6.06
CA GLY A 168 -11.48 6.32 6.46
C GLY A 168 -10.17 6.64 5.74
N LYS A 169 -9.15 7.08 6.48
CA LYS A 169 -7.83 7.40 5.93
C LYS A 169 -6.69 6.99 6.85
N VAL A 170 -5.53 6.73 6.25
CA VAL A 170 -4.27 6.50 6.95
C VAL A 170 -3.25 7.55 6.52
N ASP A 171 -2.50 8.07 7.49
CA ASP A 171 -1.40 8.98 7.27
C ASP A 171 -0.06 8.24 7.09
N VAL A 172 0.78 8.79 6.21
CA VAL A 172 2.20 8.47 6.13
C VAL A 172 2.98 9.78 6.08
N ARG A 173 3.80 10.05 7.10
CA ARG A 173 4.78 11.13 7.08
C ARG A 173 5.95 10.69 6.22
N LEU A 174 6.08 11.25 5.03
CA LEU A 174 7.09 10.86 4.05
C LEU A 174 8.19 11.91 3.99
N GLU A 175 9.43 11.49 4.20
CA GLU A 175 10.62 12.25 3.82
C GLU A 175 11.31 11.52 2.67
N VAL A 176 11.68 12.27 1.64
CA VAL A 176 12.28 11.73 0.42
C VAL A 176 13.65 12.36 0.19
N LYS A 177 14.63 11.55 -0.21
CA LYS A 177 15.96 12.02 -0.61
C LYS A 177 16.29 11.51 -2.01
N GLY A 178 16.94 12.35 -2.83
CA GLY A 178 17.20 12.01 -4.23
C GLY A 178 15.94 12.09 -5.11
N LYS A 179 16.03 11.55 -6.33
CA LYS A 179 14.96 11.55 -7.33
C LYS A 179 15.04 10.29 -8.20
N GLY A 180 13.93 9.94 -8.85
CA GLY A 180 13.88 8.83 -9.81
C GLY A 180 14.30 7.50 -9.18
N LEU A 181 15.14 6.73 -9.88
CA LEU A 181 15.56 5.39 -9.44
C LEU A 181 16.45 5.38 -8.20
N SER A 182 17.12 6.50 -7.89
CA SER A 182 17.98 6.62 -6.71
C SER A 182 17.26 7.28 -5.53
N MET A 183 15.92 7.36 -5.59
CA MET A 183 15.11 7.96 -4.54
C MET A 183 15.10 7.03 -3.32
N ASP A 184 15.47 7.60 -2.18
CA ASP A 184 15.39 6.96 -0.87
C ASP A 184 14.25 7.55 -0.04
N VAL A 185 13.71 6.75 0.87
CA VAL A 185 12.49 7.05 1.60
C VAL A 185 12.66 6.76 3.08
N VAL A 186 12.34 7.77 3.90
CA VAL A 186 12.03 7.58 5.32
C VAL A 186 10.53 7.79 5.48
N ALA A 187 9.82 6.74 5.89
CA ALA A 187 8.37 6.80 6.06
C ALA A 187 8.01 6.64 7.54
N GLY A 188 7.28 7.60 8.09
CA GLY A 188 6.77 7.60 9.45
C GLY A 188 5.26 7.37 9.49
N THR A 189 4.77 6.72 10.53
CA THR A 189 3.34 6.75 10.87
C THR A 189 3.14 7.21 12.30
N LEU A 190 2.10 8.01 12.54
CA LEU A 190 1.72 8.41 13.89
C LEU A 190 0.83 7.33 14.50
N ARG A 191 1.27 6.75 15.61
CA ARG A 191 0.51 5.75 16.36
C ARG A 191 0.38 6.16 17.82
N THR A 192 -0.45 5.42 18.55
CA THR A 192 -0.59 5.55 19.99
C THR A 192 -0.49 4.15 20.60
N ALA A 193 -0.05 4.07 21.85
CA ALA A 193 -0.04 2.84 22.62
C ALA A 193 -0.40 3.13 24.08
N ARG A 194 -0.98 2.14 24.77
CA ARG A 194 -1.34 2.23 26.19
C ARG A 194 -1.13 0.86 26.84
N PRO A 195 -0.31 0.73 27.89
CA PRO A 195 -0.30 -0.47 28.71
C PRO A 195 -1.70 -0.76 29.26
N ILE A 196 -2.22 -1.97 29.04
CA ILE A 196 -3.57 -2.37 29.50
C ILE A 196 -3.49 -3.19 30.80
N MET A 197 -2.55 -4.14 30.89
CA MET A 197 -2.36 -5.02 32.04
C MET A 197 -0.87 -5.35 32.23
N ARG A 198 -0.45 -5.56 33.48
CA ARG A 198 0.87 -6.07 33.87
C ARG A 198 0.67 -7.15 34.93
N GLY A 199 1.20 -8.35 34.72
CA GLY A 199 1.04 -9.48 35.64
C GLY A 199 1.51 -10.80 35.03
N GLU A 200 1.06 -11.91 35.60
CA GLU A 200 1.38 -13.27 35.17
C GLU A 200 0.15 -13.93 34.50
N VAL A 201 0.40 -14.77 33.48
CA VAL A 201 -0.63 -15.57 32.81
C VAL A 201 -0.49 -17.02 33.26
N LEU A 202 -1.53 -17.57 33.87
CA LEU A 202 -1.58 -18.99 34.26
C LEU A 202 -2.06 -19.83 33.08
N VAL A 203 -1.35 -20.92 32.78
CA VAL A 203 -1.66 -21.84 31.68
C VAL A 203 -2.06 -23.22 32.26
N PRO A 204 -3.13 -23.88 31.77
CA PRO A 204 -3.49 -25.21 32.23
C PRO A 204 -2.39 -26.24 31.92
N ALA A 205 -2.04 -27.09 32.88
CA ALA A 205 -0.99 -28.10 32.71
C ALA A 205 -1.23 -29.05 31.51
N ARG A 206 -2.49 -29.36 31.19
CA ARG A 206 -2.88 -30.17 30.02
C ARG A 206 -2.50 -29.56 28.67
N ALA A 207 -2.25 -28.25 28.60
CA ALA A 207 -1.81 -27.57 27.38
C ALA A 207 -0.28 -27.62 27.21
N LEU A 208 0.44 -28.15 28.20
CA LEU A 208 1.91 -28.28 28.21
C LEU A 208 2.38 -29.71 27.92
N THR A 209 1.46 -30.65 27.72
CA THR A 209 1.77 -32.04 27.38
C THR A 209 1.78 -32.17 25.86
N VAL A 210 2.97 -32.36 25.29
CA VAL A 210 3.21 -32.71 23.87
C VAL A 210 2.97 -34.20 23.66
#